data_AF-A0A8C9VCZ9-F1
#
_entry.id   AF-A0A8C9VCZ9-F1
#
_cell.length_a   1.000
_cell.length_b   1.000
_cell.length_c   1.000
_cell.angle_alpha   90.00
_cell.angle_beta   90.00
_cell.angle_gamma   90.00
#
_symmetry.space_group_name_H-M   'P 1'
#
loop_
_entity.id
_entity.type
_entity.pdbx_description
1 polymer ?
#
loop_
_entity_poly.entity_id
_entity_poly.type
_entity_poly.pdbx_seq_one_letter_code
_entity_poly.pdbx_strand_id
1 'polypeptide(L)'
;MRPESDAAPAGGPVGSDFVRVKSPDVKYTEEHIEARYSYHTATVSRCRGTYTVTPRTTRFTFRTQRSVPKLGVMLVGWGGNNGTTVTAAVLANKLGLSWRTRTGVKTANYFGSLLQASTVCLGMGPDGEVNVPFRDLLPMVHPNDIVFDGWDISSLDLGRAMERAQVLDWALQEQLRPHMEQLKPRPSIYIPEFIAANQEQRADNVLMGSKAEQVEQIRKDIRDFKKKSGVDKVIVLWTANTERMCDIVPGVNDTAATLLATIQGGSEVSPSTLFAVASIQEGCAYINGSPQNTFVPGVVELAMQQGAFIGGDDFKSGQTKVKSVLVDFLVSAGLKPTSIVSYNHLGNNDGRNLSAPQQFRSKEISKSNVVDDMVRSNNVLYAPGEKPDHCVVIKYVPNVGDSKRAMDEYTSEIMMGGTNTIVMHNTCEDSLLASPIILDLVILTELCQRITFCTEEDPHFQTFHSVLSVLSYLCKAPLVPEGAPVINSFFRQRTCIENLMRACLGLPPQNHMQLEHEMQRSTARPLSLLLFRSRVAGFPSLSSRALNAGRVHGRLANGSPPPPPPPVTSLPPHCRGHGGEAAP
;
A
#
# COMPACT_ATOMS: atom_id res chain seq x y z
N MET A 1 -31.02 -17.17 -27.31
CA MET A 1 -30.31 -17.73 -26.13
C MET A 1 -29.25 -16.73 -25.73
N ARG A 2 -29.41 -16.09 -24.57
CA ARG A 2 -28.44 -15.14 -23.99
C ARG A 2 -27.44 -15.92 -23.14
N PRO A 3 -26.15 -15.54 -23.05
CA PRO A 3 -25.29 -16.04 -22.00
C PRO A 3 -25.62 -15.28 -20.70
N GLU A 4 -25.82 -16.03 -19.62
CA GLU A 4 -26.01 -15.52 -18.27
C GLU A 4 -24.73 -14.80 -17.83
N SER A 5 -24.90 -13.54 -17.41
CA SER A 5 -23.88 -12.76 -16.73
C SER A 5 -23.94 -13.08 -15.25
N ASP A 6 -22.90 -13.71 -14.70
CA ASP A 6 -22.67 -13.79 -13.26
C ASP A 6 -22.37 -12.39 -12.71
N ALA A 7 -23.44 -11.64 -12.43
CA ALA A 7 -23.37 -10.46 -11.59
C ALA A 7 -23.21 -10.94 -10.14
N ALA A 8 -22.05 -10.64 -9.54
CA ALA A 8 -21.85 -10.81 -8.10
C ALA A 8 -22.97 -10.07 -7.34
N PRO A 9 -23.60 -10.69 -6.32
CA PRO A 9 -24.76 -10.10 -5.69
C PRO A 9 -24.35 -8.84 -4.91
N ALA A 10 -25.02 -7.74 -5.23
CA ALA A 10 -25.01 -6.52 -4.44
C ALA A 10 -25.74 -6.74 -3.11
N GLY A 11 -25.10 -6.36 -2.00
CA GLY A 11 -25.76 -6.09 -0.71
C GLY A 11 -26.28 -7.32 0.05
N GLY A 12 -25.37 -8.09 0.67
CA GLY A 12 -25.71 -8.97 1.79
C GLY A 12 -25.62 -8.23 3.13
N PRO A 13 -26.35 -8.67 4.18
CA PRO A 13 -26.41 -7.97 5.47
C PRO A 13 -25.06 -7.93 6.18
N VAL A 14 -24.76 -6.79 6.81
CA VAL A 14 -23.65 -6.58 7.73
C VAL A 14 -23.77 -7.60 8.87
N GLY A 15 -22.97 -8.67 8.83
CA GLY A 15 -22.98 -9.71 9.88
C GLY A 15 -22.59 -11.14 9.46
N SER A 16 -22.21 -11.42 8.20
CA SER A 16 -21.68 -12.74 7.84
C SER A 16 -20.17 -12.80 7.98
N ASP A 17 -19.66 -13.67 8.87
CA ASP A 17 -18.24 -14.01 8.94
C ASP A 17 -17.86 -14.76 7.64
N PHE A 18 -17.32 -14.06 6.64
CA PHE A 18 -16.90 -14.65 5.36
C PHE A 18 -15.77 -15.67 5.53
N VAL A 19 -14.89 -15.47 6.52
CA VAL A 19 -13.85 -16.42 6.93
C VAL A 19 -14.02 -16.78 8.40
N ARG A 20 -14.13 -18.08 8.69
CA ARG A 20 -14.21 -18.61 10.06
C ARG A 20 -13.14 -19.66 10.32
N VAL A 21 -12.23 -19.38 11.25
CA VAL A 21 -11.14 -20.28 11.62
C VAL A 21 -11.58 -21.19 12.76
N LYS A 22 -11.57 -22.50 12.53
CA LYS A 22 -11.85 -23.50 13.56
C LYS A 22 -10.55 -23.92 14.25
N SER A 23 -10.17 -23.18 15.28
CA SER A 23 -8.97 -23.45 16.09
C SER A 23 -9.31 -23.35 17.59
N PRO A 24 -8.70 -24.17 18.46
CA PRO A 24 -8.82 -23.99 19.92
C PRO A 24 -8.26 -22.64 20.40
N ASP A 25 -7.40 -22.01 19.59
CA ASP A 25 -6.77 -20.72 19.88
C ASP A 25 -7.61 -19.52 19.42
N VAL A 26 -8.77 -19.74 18.83
CA VAL A 26 -9.65 -18.67 18.32
C VAL A 26 -11.04 -18.80 18.93
N LYS A 27 -11.52 -17.71 19.53
CA LYS A 27 -12.85 -17.60 20.10
C LYS A 27 -13.60 -16.44 19.46
N TYR A 28 -14.75 -16.76 18.86
CA TYR A 28 -15.68 -15.77 18.34
C TYR A 28 -16.73 -15.49 19.40
N THR A 29 -16.77 -14.27 19.90
CA THR A 29 -17.83 -13.74 20.79
C THR A 29 -18.73 -12.80 19.99
N GLU A 30 -19.82 -12.32 20.59
CA GLU A 30 -20.66 -11.30 19.95
C GLU A 30 -19.86 -10.01 19.67
N GLU A 31 -18.99 -9.61 20.59
CA GLU A 31 -18.24 -8.36 20.50
C GLU A 31 -16.89 -8.48 19.78
N HIS A 32 -16.17 -9.59 19.98
CA HIS A 32 -14.77 -9.72 19.61
C HIS A 32 -14.44 -11.05 18.92
N ILE A 33 -13.48 -11.01 18.00
CA ILE A 33 -12.65 -12.15 17.63
C ILE A 33 -11.43 -12.13 18.57
N GLU A 34 -11.32 -13.13 19.44
CA GLU A 34 -10.15 -13.33 20.29
C GLU A 34 -9.26 -14.42 19.68
N ALA A 35 -7.98 -14.13 19.46
CA ALA A 35 -7.03 -15.06 18.88
C ALA A 35 -5.73 -15.12 19.68
N ARG A 36 -5.34 -16.31 20.12
CA ARG A 36 -4.00 -16.58 20.66
C ARG A 36 -3.05 -16.81 19.51
N TYR A 37 -1.90 -16.14 19.54
CA TYR A 37 -0.93 -16.17 18.46
C TYR A 37 0.50 -16.26 18.99
N SER A 38 1.29 -17.19 18.44
CA SER A 38 2.71 -17.32 18.76
C SER A 38 3.54 -16.49 17.78
N TYR A 39 4.07 -15.37 18.26
CA TYR A 39 4.94 -14.50 17.47
C TYR A 39 6.40 -14.97 17.57
N HIS A 40 6.90 -15.56 16.49
CA HIS A 40 8.26 -16.06 16.39
C HIS A 40 9.20 -14.98 15.84
N THR A 41 10.29 -14.72 16.54
CA THR A 41 11.36 -13.80 16.15
C THR A 41 12.73 -14.40 16.46
N ALA A 42 13.81 -13.69 16.14
CA ALA A 42 15.14 -14.06 16.57
C ALA A 42 15.98 -12.82 16.89
N THR A 43 16.80 -12.91 17.93
CA THR A 43 17.85 -11.93 18.21
C THR A 43 19.17 -12.44 17.64
N VAL A 44 19.89 -11.58 16.93
CA VAL A 44 21.15 -11.93 16.26
C VAL A 44 22.29 -11.13 16.87
N SER A 45 23.40 -11.79 17.21
CA SER A 45 24.66 -11.14 17.58
C SER A 45 25.80 -11.63 16.70
N ARG A 46 26.81 -10.79 16.51
CA ARG A 46 28.00 -11.13 15.70
C ARG A 46 29.26 -11.00 16.55
N CYS A 47 30.01 -12.09 16.69
CA CYS A 47 31.29 -12.11 17.40
C CYS A 47 32.33 -12.84 16.56
N ARG A 48 33.49 -12.19 16.32
CA ARG A 48 34.61 -12.76 15.53
C ARG A 48 34.16 -13.38 14.19
N GLY A 49 33.24 -12.70 13.48
CA GLY A 49 32.73 -13.15 12.18
C GLY A 49 31.63 -14.20 12.23
N THR A 50 31.34 -14.81 13.38
CA THR A 50 30.25 -15.78 13.55
C THR A 50 28.96 -15.08 13.95
N TYR A 51 27.84 -15.47 13.33
CA TYR A 51 26.50 -15.05 13.74
C TYR A 51 25.90 -16.06 14.72
N THR A 52 25.52 -15.59 15.90
CA THR A 52 24.74 -16.38 16.86
C THR A 52 23.29 -15.92 16.82
N VAL A 53 22.38 -16.83 16.46
CA VAL A 53 20.95 -16.55 16.33
C VAL A 53 20.22 -17.22 17.48
N THR A 54 19.48 -16.44 18.27
CA THR A 54 18.65 -16.94 19.38
C THR A 54 17.18 -16.78 19.03
N PRO A 55 16.47 -17.88 18.68
CA PRO A 55 15.02 -17.84 18.44
C PRO A 55 14.27 -17.41 19.71
N ARG A 56 13.22 -16.61 19.52
CA ARG A 56 12.32 -16.15 20.58
C ARG A 56 10.88 -16.38 20.14
N THR A 57 10.03 -16.70 21.11
CA THR A 57 8.59 -16.80 20.90
C THR A 57 7.90 -15.98 21.97
N THR A 58 7.10 -15.02 21.55
CA THR A 58 6.22 -14.24 22.43
C THR A 58 4.79 -14.60 22.10
N ARG A 59 4.00 -14.96 23.12
CA ARG A 59 2.60 -15.31 22.92
C ARG A 59 1.73 -14.09 23.13
N PHE A 60 0.95 -13.78 22.11
CA PHE A 60 -0.01 -12.69 22.09
C PHE A 60 -1.44 -13.21 22.22
N THR A 61 -2.30 -12.40 22.81
CA THR A 61 -3.74 -12.51 22.64
C THR A 61 -4.23 -11.26 21.91
N PHE A 62 -4.71 -11.42 20.67
CA PHE A 62 -5.34 -10.36 19.89
C PHE A 62 -6.84 -10.34 20.17
N ARG A 63 -7.41 -9.13 20.20
CA ARG A 63 -8.84 -8.83 20.26
C ARG A 63 -9.19 -7.90 19.12
N THR A 64 -10.03 -8.37 18.20
CA THR A 64 -10.57 -7.54 17.11
C THR A 64 -12.06 -7.33 17.35
N GLN A 65 -12.48 -6.07 17.55
CA GLN A 65 -13.89 -5.73 17.69
C GLN A 65 -14.65 -6.02 16.37
N ARG A 66 -15.78 -6.72 16.45
CA ARG A 66 -16.56 -7.16 15.28
C ARG A 66 -17.51 -6.10 14.73
N SER A 67 -18.02 -5.23 15.60
CA SER A 67 -18.86 -4.12 15.19
C SER A 67 -18.05 -3.12 14.35
N VAL A 68 -18.49 -2.89 13.11
CA VAL A 68 -17.88 -1.94 12.18
C VAL A 68 -18.58 -0.59 12.34
N PRO A 69 -17.86 0.49 12.69
CA PRO A 69 -18.47 1.79 12.93
C PRO A 69 -18.89 2.47 11.62
N LYS A 70 -19.83 3.40 11.72
CA LYS A 70 -20.07 4.36 10.65
C LYS A 70 -18.88 5.32 10.58
N LEU A 71 -18.14 5.29 9.49
CA LEU A 71 -16.91 6.05 9.32
C LEU A 71 -17.15 7.37 8.57
N GLY A 72 -16.73 8.47 9.18
CA GLY A 72 -16.55 9.76 8.52
C GLY A 72 -15.10 10.00 8.13
N VAL A 73 -14.88 10.52 6.93
CA VAL A 73 -13.55 10.92 6.45
C VAL A 73 -13.58 12.39 6.07
N MET A 74 -12.74 13.19 6.73
CA MET A 74 -12.58 14.61 6.40
C MET A 74 -11.28 14.85 5.64
N LEU A 75 -11.39 15.32 4.40
CA LEU A 75 -10.25 15.53 3.52
C LEU A 75 -9.78 16.98 3.55
N VAL A 76 -8.51 17.21 3.86
CA VAL A 76 -7.87 18.51 3.60
C VAL A 76 -7.46 18.53 2.13
N GLY A 77 -7.95 19.51 1.37
CA GLY A 77 -7.86 19.53 -0.10
C GLY A 77 -8.97 18.73 -0.79
N TRP A 78 -10.18 18.73 -0.22
CA TRP A 78 -11.31 17.91 -0.71
C TRP A 78 -11.70 18.24 -2.16
N GLY A 79 -11.59 19.50 -2.56
CA GLY A 79 -11.82 19.94 -3.94
C GLY A 79 -10.66 19.64 -4.90
N GLY A 80 -9.56 19.05 -4.44
CA GLY A 80 -8.45 18.63 -5.29
C GLY A 80 -8.82 17.46 -6.22
N ASN A 81 -7.90 17.10 -7.12
CA ASN A 81 -8.09 15.98 -8.04
C ASN A 81 -8.40 14.68 -7.30
N ASN A 82 -7.62 14.34 -6.27
CA ASN A 82 -7.83 13.14 -5.45
C ASN A 82 -9.14 13.20 -4.66
N GLY A 83 -9.41 14.32 -3.96
CA GLY A 83 -10.58 14.46 -3.09
C GLY A 83 -11.90 14.37 -3.86
N THR A 84 -11.97 15.00 -5.03
CA THR A 84 -13.13 14.88 -5.93
C THR A 84 -13.26 13.47 -6.50
N THR A 85 -12.15 12.86 -6.94
CA THR A 85 -12.14 11.52 -7.56
C THR A 85 -12.55 10.43 -6.57
N VAL A 86 -12.02 10.43 -5.33
CA VAL A 86 -12.39 9.42 -4.32
C VAL A 86 -13.87 9.54 -3.91
N THR A 87 -14.38 10.76 -3.78
CA THR A 87 -15.79 11.02 -3.47
C THR A 87 -16.70 10.55 -4.60
N ALA A 88 -16.35 10.89 -5.85
CA ALA A 88 -17.06 10.45 -7.05
C ALA A 88 -17.04 8.91 -7.19
N ALA A 89 -15.90 8.27 -6.97
CA ALA A 89 -15.75 6.82 -7.05
C ALA A 89 -16.65 6.11 -6.03
N VAL A 90 -16.73 6.61 -4.79
CA VAL A 90 -17.61 6.06 -3.77
C VAL A 90 -19.09 6.24 -4.12
N LEU A 91 -19.49 7.42 -4.58
CA LEU A 91 -20.87 7.66 -5.04
C LEU A 91 -21.24 6.78 -6.23
N ALA A 92 -20.37 6.65 -7.23
CA ALA A 92 -20.62 5.83 -8.41
C ALA A 92 -20.82 4.35 -8.07
N ASN A 93 -19.98 3.80 -7.17
CA ASN A 93 -20.13 2.42 -6.69
C ASN A 93 -21.40 2.24 -5.86
N LYS A 94 -21.70 3.20 -4.97
CA LYS A 94 -22.91 3.17 -4.14
C LYS A 94 -24.21 3.21 -4.96
N LEU A 95 -24.22 3.99 -6.03
CA LEU A 95 -25.35 4.13 -6.95
C LEU A 95 -25.39 3.02 -8.02
N GLY A 96 -24.38 2.13 -8.07
CA GLY A 96 -24.30 1.06 -9.07
C GLY A 96 -24.19 1.57 -10.51
N LEU A 97 -23.49 2.68 -10.71
CA LEU A 97 -23.45 3.36 -12.01
C LEU A 97 -22.64 2.59 -13.06
N SER A 98 -23.13 2.68 -14.28
CA SER A 98 -22.41 2.27 -15.49
C SER A 98 -22.45 3.41 -16.51
N TRP A 99 -21.41 3.54 -17.32
CA TRP A 99 -21.32 4.58 -18.36
C TRP A 99 -20.74 4.01 -19.64
N ARG A 100 -21.15 4.58 -20.78
CA ARG A 100 -20.58 4.23 -22.08
C ARG A 100 -19.24 4.95 -22.27
N THR A 101 -18.25 4.20 -22.73
CA THR A 101 -16.97 4.71 -23.21
C THR A 101 -16.80 4.31 -24.67
N ARG A 102 -15.73 4.81 -25.32
CA ARG A 102 -15.38 4.40 -26.69
C ARG A 102 -15.14 2.89 -26.82
N THR A 103 -14.80 2.20 -25.73
CA THR A 103 -14.50 0.75 -25.70
C THR A 103 -15.64 -0.10 -25.16
N GLY A 104 -16.83 0.47 -25.01
CA GLY A 104 -18.01 -0.20 -24.46
C GLY A 104 -18.46 0.36 -23.11
N VAL A 105 -19.39 -0.35 -22.48
CA VAL A 105 -19.92 0.02 -21.16
C VAL A 105 -18.89 -0.33 -20.08
N LYS A 106 -18.65 0.60 -19.15
CA LYS A 106 -17.89 0.40 -17.91
C LYS A 106 -18.85 0.46 -16.74
N THR A 107 -18.50 -0.21 -15.65
CA THR A 107 -19.24 -0.21 -14.38
C THR A 107 -18.31 0.23 -13.26
N ALA A 108 -18.85 1.00 -12.32
CA ALA A 108 -18.12 1.45 -11.14
C ALA A 108 -17.51 0.25 -10.39
N ASN A 109 -16.27 0.42 -9.94
CA ASN A 109 -15.51 -0.58 -9.18
C ASN A 109 -14.48 0.13 -8.29
N TYR A 110 -13.71 -0.66 -7.52
CA TYR A 110 -12.62 -0.20 -6.66
C TYR A 110 -11.26 -0.78 -7.08
N PHE A 111 -11.02 -0.96 -8.37
CA PHE A 111 -9.72 -1.45 -8.84
C PHE A 111 -8.58 -0.52 -8.39
N GLY A 112 -7.44 -1.12 -8.07
CA GLY A 112 -6.29 -0.42 -7.50
C GLY A 112 -6.25 -0.38 -5.97
N SER A 113 -7.37 -0.67 -5.28
CA SER A 113 -7.40 -0.85 -3.83
C SER A 113 -6.88 -2.25 -3.45
N LEU A 114 -5.93 -2.30 -2.52
CA LEU A 114 -5.46 -3.55 -1.91
C LEU A 114 -6.61 -4.27 -1.23
N LEU A 115 -7.40 -3.56 -0.41
CA LEU A 115 -8.41 -4.20 0.41
C LEU A 115 -9.62 -4.68 -0.40
N GLN A 116 -10.00 -3.93 -1.43
CA GLN A 116 -11.23 -4.19 -2.20
C GLN A 116 -11.02 -5.03 -3.45
N ALA A 117 -9.81 -5.04 -4.03
CA ALA A 117 -9.55 -5.66 -5.33
C ALA A 117 -8.36 -6.64 -5.33
N SER A 118 -7.82 -7.00 -4.17
CA SER A 118 -6.81 -8.05 -4.05
C SER A 118 -7.29 -9.23 -3.20
N THR A 119 -6.54 -10.33 -3.27
CA THR A 119 -6.82 -11.56 -2.54
C THR A 119 -5.64 -11.96 -1.65
N VAL A 120 -5.92 -12.88 -0.73
CA VAL A 120 -4.98 -13.53 0.17
C VAL A 120 -5.20 -15.04 0.15
N CYS A 121 -4.12 -15.81 0.23
CA CYS A 121 -4.22 -17.26 0.31
C CYS A 121 -4.54 -17.69 1.75
N LEU A 122 -5.67 -18.37 1.95
CA LEU A 122 -6.02 -18.93 3.26
C LEU A 122 -5.25 -20.22 3.53
N GLY A 123 -5.05 -21.05 2.51
CA GLY A 123 -4.40 -22.35 2.59
C GLY A 123 -4.82 -23.25 1.44
N MET A 124 -4.67 -24.56 1.62
CA MET A 124 -5.01 -25.57 0.60
C MET A 124 -6.40 -26.17 0.82
N GLY A 125 -7.20 -26.20 -0.25
CA GLY A 125 -8.43 -26.98 -0.36
C GLY A 125 -8.22 -28.24 -1.22
N PRO A 126 -9.28 -29.03 -1.45
CA PRO A 126 -9.20 -30.24 -2.29
C PRO A 126 -8.69 -29.99 -3.72
N ASP A 127 -8.98 -28.80 -4.27
CA ASP A 127 -8.66 -28.42 -5.66
C ASP A 127 -7.43 -27.49 -5.77
N GLY A 128 -6.72 -27.23 -4.67
CA GLY A 128 -5.53 -26.36 -4.65
C GLY A 128 -5.64 -25.18 -3.68
N GLU A 129 -4.84 -24.13 -3.92
CA GLU A 129 -4.82 -22.93 -3.08
C GLU A 129 -6.18 -22.21 -3.08
N VAL A 130 -6.68 -21.91 -1.89
CA VAL A 130 -7.92 -21.16 -1.68
C VAL A 130 -7.57 -19.71 -1.40
N ASN A 131 -7.86 -18.84 -2.36
CA ASN A 131 -7.69 -17.40 -2.25
C ASN A 131 -9.04 -16.73 -1.95
N VAL A 132 -9.05 -15.82 -0.98
CA VAL A 132 -10.25 -15.01 -0.64
C VAL A 132 -9.96 -13.53 -0.79
N PRO A 133 -10.97 -12.68 -1.00
CA PRO A 133 -10.80 -11.23 -0.99
C PRO A 133 -10.14 -10.74 0.31
N PHE A 134 -9.22 -9.78 0.21
CA PHE A 134 -8.46 -9.27 1.35
C PHE A 134 -9.39 -8.74 2.45
N ARG A 135 -10.43 -8.00 2.06
CA ARG A 135 -11.48 -7.46 2.96
C ARG A 135 -12.29 -8.51 3.72
N ASP A 136 -12.27 -9.77 3.29
CA ASP A 136 -13.09 -10.83 3.88
C ASP A 136 -12.38 -11.51 5.08
N LEU A 137 -11.09 -11.18 5.34
CA LEU A 137 -10.35 -11.71 6.49
C LEU A 137 -10.93 -11.26 7.83
N LEU A 138 -11.26 -9.98 7.96
CA LEU A 138 -11.76 -9.38 9.20
C LEU A 138 -12.96 -8.47 8.88
N PRO A 139 -13.85 -8.18 9.84
CA PRO A 139 -14.88 -7.15 9.65
C PRO A 139 -14.23 -5.78 9.41
N MET A 140 -14.52 -5.16 8.27
CA MET A 140 -13.94 -3.87 7.84
C MET A 140 -15.01 -2.93 7.30
N VAL A 141 -14.74 -1.63 7.35
CA VAL A 141 -15.57 -0.61 6.69
C VAL A 141 -15.59 -0.87 5.19
N HIS A 142 -16.80 -0.92 4.60
CA HIS A 142 -16.96 -0.94 3.16
C HIS A 142 -16.92 0.50 2.62
N PRO A 143 -16.20 0.80 1.52
CA PRO A 143 -16.09 2.16 1.00
C PRO A 143 -17.42 2.89 0.74
N ASN A 144 -18.47 2.17 0.31
CA ASN A 144 -19.83 2.73 0.09
C ASN A 144 -20.47 3.35 1.35
N ASP A 145 -19.99 2.97 2.54
CA ASP A 145 -20.52 3.41 3.83
C ASP A 145 -19.76 4.61 4.40
N ILE A 146 -18.66 5.02 3.75
CA ILE A 146 -17.88 6.19 4.14
C ILE A 146 -18.66 7.46 3.82
N VAL A 147 -18.72 8.37 4.80
CA VAL A 147 -19.26 9.73 4.62
C VAL A 147 -18.10 10.70 4.48
N PHE A 148 -18.05 11.45 3.38
CA PHE A 148 -17.03 12.47 3.13
C PHE A 148 -17.49 13.88 3.49
N ASP A 149 -16.60 14.65 4.09
CA ASP A 149 -16.64 16.11 4.23
C ASP A 149 -15.18 16.60 4.11
N GLY A 150 -14.92 17.89 4.26
CA GLY A 150 -13.55 18.38 4.28
C GLY A 150 -13.41 19.86 3.97
N TRP A 151 -12.17 20.25 3.75
CA TRP A 151 -11.76 21.64 3.56
C TRP A 151 -11.04 21.80 2.22
N ASP A 152 -11.15 22.96 1.61
CA ASP A 152 -10.32 23.36 0.47
C ASP A 152 -10.17 24.87 0.49
N ILE A 153 -8.99 25.37 0.10
CA ILE A 153 -8.76 26.81 -0.07
C ILE A 153 -9.58 27.37 -1.25
N SER A 154 -10.11 26.50 -2.11
CA SER A 154 -11.02 26.84 -3.21
C SER A 154 -12.48 26.61 -2.82
N SER A 155 -13.36 27.54 -3.20
CA SER A 155 -14.80 27.53 -2.91
C SER A 155 -15.63 26.65 -3.85
N LEU A 156 -15.00 26.04 -4.87
CA LEU A 156 -15.71 25.20 -5.84
C LEU A 156 -16.40 24.01 -5.14
N ASP A 157 -17.68 23.81 -5.46
CA ASP A 157 -18.35 22.54 -5.17
C ASP A 157 -17.67 21.37 -5.90
N LEU A 158 -17.92 20.14 -5.43
CA LEU A 158 -17.24 18.98 -5.98
C LEU A 158 -17.65 18.65 -7.42
N GLY A 159 -18.80 19.11 -7.91
CA GLY A 159 -19.20 18.93 -9.31
C GLY A 159 -18.31 19.74 -10.25
N ARG A 160 -18.15 21.03 -9.94
CA ARG A 160 -17.21 21.91 -10.66
C ARG A 160 -15.75 21.50 -10.45
N ALA A 161 -15.40 21.06 -9.25
CA ALA A 161 -14.05 20.61 -8.96
C ALA A 161 -13.70 19.29 -9.69
N MET A 162 -14.66 18.37 -9.85
CA MET A 162 -14.53 17.15 -10.66
C MET A 162 -14.29 17.50 -12.14
N GLU A 163 -15.04 18.48 -12.68
CA GLU A 163 -14.84 18.97 -14.04
C GLU A 163 -13.46 19.62 -14.23
N ARG A 164 -13.02 20.44 -13.27
CA ARG A 164 -11.66 21.03 -13.24
C ARG A 164 -10.57 19.95 -13.20
N ALA A 165 -10.80 18.85 -12.47
CA ALA A 165 -9.81 17.80 -12.29
C ALA A 165 -9.54 17.01 -13.58
N GLN A 166 -10.54 16.91 -14.48
CA GLN A 166 -10.45 16.22 -15.77
C GLN A 166 -9.97 14.75 -15.66
N VAL A 167 -10.39 14.06 -14.59
CA VAL A 167 -9.98 12.66 -14.31
C VAL A 167 -10.97 11.65 -14.88
N LEU A 168 -12.27 11.85 -14.61
CA LEU A 168 -13.32 10.88 -14.93
C LEU A 168 -13.88 11.09 -16.34
N ASP A 169 -14.35 10.01 -16.97
CA ASP A 169 -15.10 10.09 -18.23
C ASP A 169 -16.28 11.05 -18.13
N TRP A 170 -16.50 11.87 -19.16
CA TRP A 170 -17.56 12.87 -19.19
C TRP A 170 -18.95 12.29 -18.90
N ALA A 171 -19.29 11.14 -19.50
CA ALA A 171 -20.59 10.49 -19.28
C ALA A 171 -20.81 10.03 -17.83
N LEU A 172 -19.73 9.75 -17.08
CA LEU A 172 -19.81 9.49 -15.65
C LEU A 172 -19.96 10.81 -14.87
N GLN A 173 -19.22 11.85 -15.26
CA GLN A 173 -19.34 13.17 -14.64
C GLN A 173 -20.78 13.71 -14.73
N GLU A 174 -21.45 13.59 -15.89
CA GLU A 174 -22.85 14.00 -16.04
C GLU A 174 -23.81 13.29 -15.09
N GLN A 175 -23.63 11.97 -14.90
CA GLN A 175 -24.45 11.19 -13.97
C GLN A 175 -24.21 11.57 -12.51
N LEU A 176 -22.96 11.91 -12.16
CA LEU A 176 -22.58 12.27 -10.79
C LEU A 176 -22.85 13.73 -10.44
N ARG A 177 -22.94 14.62 -11.43
CA ARG A 177 -23.09 16.08 -11.24
C ARG A 177 -24.22 16.46 -10.27
N PRO A 178 -25.44 15.91 -10.36
CA PRO A 178 -26.53 16.27 -9.43
C PRO A 178 -26.23 15.96 -7.97
N HIS A 179 -25.34 14.99 -7.71
CA HIS A 179 -24.92 14.60 -6.36
C HIS A 179 -23.70 15.41 -5.90
N MET A 180 -22.72 15.59 -6.78
CA MET A 180 -21.44 16.22 -6.46
C MET A 180 -21.55 17.74 -6.26
N GLU A 181 -22.44 18.44 -6.98
CA GLU A 181 -22.63 19.90 -6.83
C GLU A 181 -23.24 20.30 -5.47
N GLN A 182 -23.83 19.33 -4.75
CA GLN A 182 -24.37 19.54 -3.39
C GLN A 182 -23.28 19.51 -2.32
N LEU A 183 -22.08 19.01 -2.65
CA LEU A 183 -20.97 18.84 -1.73
C LEU A 183 -20.01 20.02 -1.89
N LYS A 184 -19.84 20.81 -0.83
CA LYS A 184 -19.03 22.03 -0.83
C LYS A 184 -17.94 21.95 0.25
N PRO A 185 -16.66 22.20 -0.09
CA PRO A 185 -15.60 22.27 0.90
C PRO A 185 -15.81 23.41 1.90
N ARG A 186 -15.49 23.13 3.16
CA ARG A 186 -15.38 24.15 4.21
C ARG A 186 -14.17 25.06 3.95
N PRO A 187 -14.18 26.32 4.44
CA PRO A 187 -13.00 27.19 4.34
C PRO A 187 -11.79 26.57 5.03
N SER A 188 -10.62 26.63 4.40
CA SER A 188 -9.38 26.00 4.88
C SER A 188 -8.38 27.02 5.41
N ILE A 189 -7.38 26.56 6.16
CA ILE A 189 -6.21 27.37 6.50
C ILE A 189 -5.36 27.56 5.24
N TYR A 190 -4.98 28.81 4.94
CA TYR A 190 -4.05 29.16 3.87
C TYR A 190 -2.93 30.05 4.43
N ILE A 191 -1.70 29.57 4.32
CA ILE A 191 -0.49 30.32 4.66
C ILE A 191 0.39 30.32 3.39
N PRO A 192 0.44 31.44 2.63
CA PRO A 192 1.04 31.48 1.30
C PRO A 192 2.46 30.92 1.21
N GLU A 193 3.26 31.10 2.26
CA GLU A 193 4.67 30.75 2.33
C GLU A 193 4.93 29.24 2.33
N PHE A 194 3.91 28.41 2.57
CA PHE A 194 4.06 26.95 2.64
C PHE A 194 3.85 26.25 1.30
N ILE A 195 3.11 26.84 0.37
CA ILE A 195 2.80 26.25 -0.95
C ILE A 195 3.32 27.14 -2.08
N ALA A 196 3.20 26.69 -3.33
CA ALA A 196 3.67 27.49 -4.45
C ALA A 196 2.85 28.79 -4.58
N ALA A 197 3.52 29.94 -4.81
CA ALA A 197 2.86 31.24 -4.99
C ALA A 197 1.80 31.24 -6.10
N ASN A 198 1.96 30.35 -7.10
CA ASN A 198 1.00 30.17 -8.19
C ASN A 198 -0.37 29.59 -7.77
N GLN A 199 -0.56 29.29 -6.48
CA GLN A 199 -1.81 28.86 -5.86
C GLN A 199 -2.66 30.02 -5.30
N GLU A 200 -2.11 31.23 -5.21
CA GLU A 200 -2.80 32.41 -4.64
C GLU A 200 -4.18 32.65 -5.26
N GLN A 201 -4.27 32.59 -6.60
CA GLN A 201 -5.53 32.80 -7.33
C GLN A 201 -6.60 31.73 -7.06
N ARG A 202 -6.21 30.57 -6.49
CA ARG A 202 -7.13 29.49 -6.13
C ARG A 202 -7.71 29.68 -4.72
N ALA A 203 -7.07 30.50 -3.88
CA ALA A 203 -7.41 30.65 -2.47
C ALA A 203 -8.52 31.70 -2.25
N ASP A 204 -9.77 31.30 -2.45
CA ASP A 204 -10.97 32.15 -2.23
C ASP A 204 -11.87 31.66 -1.06
N ASN A 205 -11.48 30.58 -0.38
CA ASN A 205 -12.22 29.93 0.70
C ASN A 205 -11.31 29.68 1.91
N VAL A 206 -10.96 30.77 2.61
CA VAL A 206 -9.89 30.77 3.63
C VAL A 206 -10.40 31.13 5.02
N LEU A 207 -9.87 30.45 6.05
CA LEU A 207 -10.07 30.79 7.45
C LEU A 207 -9.18 31.96 7.88
N MET A 208 -9.79 32.96 8.49
CA MET A 208 -9.12 34.14 9.04
C MET A 208 -8.85 33.97 10.54
N GLY A 209 -8.01 34.84 11.10
CA GLY A 209 -7.67 34.85 12.53
C GLY A 209 -6.27 34.33 12.82
N SER A 210 -5.93 34.25 14.09
CA SER A 210 -4.69 33.65 14.60
C SER A 210 -4.66 32.14 14.36
N LYS A 211 -3.46 31.55 14.40
CA LYS A 211 -3.29 30.08 14.26
C LYS A 211 -4.07 29.30 15.32
N ALA A 212 -4.16 29.83 16.54
CA ALA A 212 -4.95 29.24 17.62
C ALA A 212 -6.46 29.25 17.30
N GLU A 213 -6.99 30.37 16.79
CA GLU A 213 -8.39 30.47 16.36
C GLU A 213 -8.68 29.54 15.18
N GLN A 214 -7.75 29.44 14.23
CA GLN A 214 -7.85 28.51 13.10
C GLN A 214 -7.88 27.05 13.57
N VAL A 215 -7.00 26.63 14.48
CA VAL A 215 -7.03 25.28 15.09
C VAL A 215 -8.37 25.02 15.76
N GLU A 216 -8.87 25.95 16.59
CA GLU A 216 -10.16 25.78 17.25
C GLU A 216 -11.33 25.69 16.25
N GLN A 217 -11.26 26.43 15.14
CA GLN A 217 -12.25 26.34 14.08
C GLN A 217 -12.21 24.96 13.39
N ILE A 218 -11.04 24.38 13.11
CA ILE A 218 -10.93 23.01 12.58
C ILE A 218 -11.51 22.00 13.57
N ARG A 219 -11.21 22.14 14.86
CA ARG A 219 -11.79 21.29 15.93
C ARG A 219 -13.32 21.39 15.97
N LYS A 220 -13.86 22.61 15.82
CA LYS A 220 -15.31 22.83 15.73
C LYS A 220 -15.91 22.19 14.48
N ASP A 221 -15.24 22.26 13.34
CA ASP A 221 -15.69 21.63 12.10
C ASP A 221 -15.74 20.10 12.22
N ILE A 222 -14.73 19.47 12.85
CA ILE A 222 -14.73 18.03 13.13
C ILE A 222 -15.93 17.63 14.00
N ARG A 223 -16.18 18.38 15.09
CA ARG A 223 -17.35 18.15 15.98
C ARG A 223 -18.68 18.35 15.26
N ASP A 224 -18.80 19.40 14.45
CA ASP A 224 -19.98 19.70 13.65
C ASP A 224 -20.27 18.60 12.63
N PHE A 225 -19.25 18.16 11.89
CA PHE A 225 -19.36 17.05 10.93
C PHE A 225 -19.80 15.76 11.63
N LYS A 226 -19.13 15.39 12.73
CA LYS A 226 -19.47 14.18 13.50
C LYS A 226 -20.94 14.21 13.95
N LYS A 227 -21.38 15.34 14.50
CA LYS A 227 -22.77 15.53 14.96
C LYS A 227 -23.79 15.46 13.81
N LYS A 228 -23.54 16.15 12.69
CA LYS A 228 -24.50 16.23 11.57
C LYS A 228 -24.61 14.92 10.79
N SER A 229 -23.49 14.23 10.57
CA SER A 229 -23.46 12.98 9.80
C SER A 229 -23.86 11.76 10.64
N GLY A 230 -23.78 11.86 11.98
CA GLY A 230 -24.03 10.76 12.90
C GLY A 230 -23.03 9.62 12.75
N VAL A 231 -21.79 9.92 12.35
CA VAL A 231 -20.69 8.95 12.26
C VAL A 231 -20.09 8.69 13.65
N ASP A 232 -19.66 7.46 13.90
CA ASP A 232 -19.10 7.06 15.18
C ASP A 232 -17.63 7.50 15.31
N LYS A 233 -16.89 7.39 14.20
CA LYS A 233 -15.47 7.72 14.09
C LYS A 233 -15.22 8.71 12.96
N VAL A 234 -14.21 9.55 13.14
CA VAL A 234 -13.72 10.47 12.11
C VAL A 234 -12.22 10.24 11.91
N ILE A 235 -11.82 10.14 10.65
CA ILE A 235 -10.40 10.15 10.23
C ILE A 235 -10.18 11.39 9.37
N VAL A 236 -9.14 12.15 9.70
CA VAL A 236 -8.72 13.30 8.91
C VAL A 236 -7.56 12.87 8.02
N LEU A 237 -7.61 13.21 6.73
CA LEU A 237 -6.56 12.88 5.77
C LEU A 237 -6.17 14.11 4.96
N TRP A 238 -4.87 14.39 4.90
CA TRP A 238 -4.30 15.42 4.06
C TRP A 238 -4.09 14.91 2.63
N THR A 239 -4.80 15.51 1.68
CA THR A 239 -4.58 15.31 0.24
C THR A 239 -4.51 16.67 -0.51
N ALA A 240 -4.17 17.73 0.22
CA ALA A 240 -3.98 19.07 -0.34
C ALA A 240 -2.59 19.20 -0.98
N ASN A 241 -2.31 20.40 -1.48
CA ASN A 241 -1.02 20.77 -2.04
C ASN A 241 0.15 20.31 -1.18
N THR A 242 1.23 19.87 -1.84
CA THR A 242 2.50 19.61 -1.17
C THR A 242 3.03 20.91 -0.58
N GLU A 243 3.28 20.92 0.73
CA GLU A 243 3.94 22.03 1.41
C GLU A 243 5.47 21.88 1.31
N ARG A 244 6.20 22.98 1.51
CA ARG A 244 7.63 22.90 1.83
C ARG A 244 7.84 22.25 3.20
N MET A 245 9.06 21.80 3.46
CA MET A 245 9.46 21.33 4.78
C MET A 245 9.48 22.47 5.81
N CYS A 246 9.17 22.15 7.06
CA CYS A 246 9.43 22.98 8.23
C CYS A 246 10.78 22.62 8.85
N ASP A 247 11.47 23.60 9.43
CA ASP A 247 12.64 23.34 10.25
C ASP A 247 12.23 22.70 11.59
N ILE A 248 13.04 21.77 12.08
CA ILE A 248 12.89 21.22 13.44
C ILE A 248 13.76 22.07 14.37
N VAL A 249 13.11 22.85 15.24
CA VAL A 249 13.77 23.85 16.07
C VAL A 249 13.51 23.55 17.55
N PRO A 250 14.56 23.33 18.36
CA PRO A 250 14.41 23.14 19.81
C PRO A 250 13.67 24.31 20.47
N GLY A 251 12.74 24.02 21.37
CA GLY A 251 11.88 25.01 22.02
C GLY A 251 10.71 25.53 21.17
N VAL A 252 10.54 25.06 19.93
CA VAL A 252 9.48 25.52 19.02
C VAL A 252 8.53 24.39 18.66
N ASN A 253 9.04 23.29 18.10
CA ASN A 253 8.22 22.16 17.59
C ASN A 253 8.83 20.78 17.92
N ASP A 254 9.72 20.76 18.89
CA ASP A 254 10.44 19.59 19.40
C ASP A 254 9.65 18.79 20.45
N THR A 255 8.71 19.42 21.15
CA THR A 255 7.84 18.77 22.14
C THR A 255 6.38 19.18 21.95
N ALA A 256 5.46 18.38 22.48
CA ALA A 256 4.02 18.67 22.43
C ALA A 256 3.71 20.03 23.10
N ALA A 257 4.33 20.31 24.25
CA ALA A 257 4.11 21.54 25.01
C ALA A 257 4.63 22.78 24.25
N THR A 258 5.85 22.71 23.69
CA THR A 258 6.44 23.80 22.93
C THR A 258 5.67 24.06 21.64
N LEU A 259 5.25 23.00 20.92
CA LEU A 259 4.43 23.14 19.72
C LEU A 259 3.10 23.86 20.01
N LEU A 260 2.38 23.46 21.07
CA LEU A 260 1.13 24.10 21.45
C LEU A 260 1.34 25.56 21.85
N ALA A 261 2.41 25.88 22.57
CA ALA A 261 2.77 27.25 22.92
C ALA A 261 3.12 28.10 21.68
N THR A 262 3.83 27.51 20.70
CA THR A 262 4.17 28.14 19.41
C THR A 262 2.92 28.48 18.60
N ILE A 263 1.92 27.59 18.58
CA ILE A 263 0.63 27.84 17.93
C ILE A 263 -0.11 29.01 18.60
N GLN A 264 -0.09 29.08 19.93
CA GLN A 264 -0.68 30.19 20.69
C GLN A 264 0.06 31.50 20.47
N GLY A 265 1.39 31.47 20.39
CA GLY A 265 2.24 32.63 20.17
C GLY A 265 2.25 33.15 18.72
N GLY A 266 1.72 32.38 17.77
CA GLY A 266 1.60 32.80 16.37
C GLY A 266 2.87 32.67 15.53
N SER A 267 3.91 32.00 16.03
CA SER A 267 5.15 31.68 15.29
C SER A 267 4.90 30.77 14.07
N GLU A 268 5.94 30.49 13.28
CA GLU A 268 5.83 29.67 12.07
C GLU A 268 5.42 28.22 12.39
N VAL A 269 4.25 27.80 11.90
CA VAL A 269 3.71 26.44 11.97
C VAL A 269 2.93 26.20 10.68
N SER A 270 3.18 25.08 10.01
CA SER A 270 2.50 24.79 8.74
C SER A 270 1.00 24.53 8.92
N PRO A 271 0.17 24.84 7.91
CA PRO A 271 -1.24 24.45 7.91
C PRO A 271 -1.44 22.95 8.20
N SER A 272 -0.66 22.06 7.57
CA SER A 272 -0.76 20.62 7.85
C SER A 272 -0.49 20.25 9.31
N THR A 273 0.44 20.94 9.99
CA THR A 273 0.69 20.75 11.42
C THR A 273 -0.49 21.22 12.27
N LEU A 274 -1.12 22.34 11.90
CA LEU A 274 -2.33 22.84 12.57
C LEU A 274 -3.50 21.85 12.45
N PHE A 275 -3.70 21.26 11.27
CA PHE A 275 -4.70 20.21 11.08
C PHE A 275 -4.37 18.93 11.87
N ALA A 276 -3.11 18.52 11.92
CA ALA A 276 -2.70 17.36 12.72
C ALA A 276 -3.00 17.58 14.22
N VAL A 277 -2.60 18.74 14.76
CA VAL A 277 -2.88 19.11 16.16
C VAL A 277 -4.38 19.15 16.44
N ALA A 278 -5.18 19.80 15.59
CA ALA A 278 -6.63 19.86 15.74
C ALA A 278 -7.27 18.46 15.74
N SER A 279 -6.81 17.58 14.83
CA SER A 279 -7.33 16.21 14.71
C SER A 279 -7.01 15.38 15.94
N ILE A 280 -5.76 15.44 16.42
CA ILE A 280 -5.32 14.74 17.63
C ILE A 280 -6.13 15.21 18.85
N GLN A 281 -6.31 16.52 19.01
CA GLN A 281 -7.10 17.13 20.09
C GLN A 281 -8.59 16.76 20.09
N GLU A 282 -9.12 16.29 18.95
CA GLU A 282 -10.48 15.75 18.84
C GLU A 282 -10.51 14.21 18.86
N GLY A 283 -9.41 13.55 19.22
CA GLY A 283 -9.28 12.09 19.27
C GLY A 283 -9.41 11.43 17.90
N CYS A 284 -9.21 12.18 16.81
CA CYS A 284 -9.29 11.69 15.45
C CYS A 284 -7.92 11.22 14.98
N ALA A 285 -7.88 10.16 14.16
CA ALA A 285 -6.65 9.79 13.49
C ALA A 285 -6.33 10.80 12.37
N TYR A 286 -5.04 11.08 12.15
CA TYR A 286 -4.58 11.99 11.10
C TYR A 286 -3.60 11.31 10.16
N ILE A 287 -3.89 11.35 8.86
CA ILE A 287 -3.08 10.72 7.82
C ILE A 287 -2.51 11.78 6.89
N ASN A 288 -1.19 11.80 6.70
CA ASN A 288 -0.52 12.69 5.77
C ASN A 288 -0.28 12.01 4.42
N GLY A 289 -1.07 12.39 3.41
CA GLY A 289 -0.95 11.88 2.04
C GLY A 289 0.09 12.60 1.17
N SER A 290 0.78 13.61 1.73
CA SER A 290 1.75 14.46 1.02
C SER A 290 3.14 14.37 1.66
N PRO A 291 4.22 14.88 1.01
CA PRO A 291 5.59 14.57 1.43
C PRO A 291 6.20 15.54 2.45
N GLN A 292 5.50 16.62 2.85
CA GLN A 292 6.02 17.53 3.88
C GLN A 292 6.10 16.84 5.24
N ASN A 293 7.02 17.31 6.10
CA ASN A 293 7.27 16.78 7.44
C ASN A 293 6.26 17.28 8.48
N THR A 294 4.97 17.07 8.24
CA THR A 294 3.89 17.45 9.17
C THR A 294 4.10 16.88 10.58
N PHE A 295 4.64 15.66 10.66
CA PHE A 295 4.89 14.95 11.92
C PHE A 295 6.23 15.35 12.55
N VAL A 296 6.38 16.64 12.85
CA VAL A 296 7.47 17.14 13.70
C VAL A 296 7.44 16.46 15.08
N PRO A 297 8.55 16.39 15.83
CA PRO A 297 8.60 15.65 17.10
C PRO A 297 7.48 16.01 18.08
N GLY A 298 7.12 17.29 18.18
CA GLY A 298 6.01 17.73 19.03
C GLY A 298 4.63 17.19 18.63
N VAL A 299 4.39 16.92 17.34
CA VAL A 299 3.15 16.28 16.87
C VAL A 299 3.15 14.79 17.24
N VAL A 300 4.28 14.11 17.06
CA VAL A 300 4.43 12.69 17.42
C VAL A 300 4.20 12.50 18.92
N GLU A 301 4.82 13.34 19.74
CA GLU A 301 4.63 13.32 21.19
C GLU A 301 3.18 13.62 21.57
N LEU A 302 2.53 14.61 20.96
CA LEU A 302 1.13 14.93 21.21
C LEU A 302 0.20 13.75 20.87
N ALA A 303 0.43 13.08 19.75
CA ALA A 303 -0.33 11.90 19.34
C ALA A 303 -0.16 10.74 20.33
N MET A 304 1.04 10.57 20.90
CA MET A 304 1.31 9.58 21.95
C MET A 304 0.62 9.93 23.26
N GLN A 305 0.69 11.18 23.70
CA GLN A 305 0.04 11.66 24.93
C GLN A 305 -1.49 11.50 24.89
N GLN A 306 -2.10 11.65 23.70
CA GLN A 306 -3.55 11.58 23.53
C GLN A 306 -4.05 10.24 22.98
N GLY A 307 -3.16 9.28 22.70
CA GLY A 307 -3.53 7.98 22.14
C GLY A 307 -4.16 8.06 20.74
N ALA A 308 -3.90 9.12 19.98
CA ALA A 308 -4.40 9.29 18.62
C ALA A 308 -3.44 8.64 17.61
N PHE A 309 -3.99 8.11 16.52
CA PHE A 309 -3.17 7.53 15.45
C PHE A 309 -2.76 8.54 14.41
N ILE A 310 -1.49 8.46 14.01
CA ILE A 310 -0.91 9.20 12.91
C ILE A 310 -0.23 8.26 11.91
N GLY A 311 -0.22 8.65 10.64
CA GLY A 311 0.39 7.86 9.58
C GLY A 311 0.66 8.66 8.32
N GLY A 312 1.62 8.21 7.51
CA GLY A 312 2.17 8.94 6.37
C GLY A 312 3.58 8.41 6.05
N ASP A 313 4.37 9.05 5.20
CA ASP A 313 4.10 10.24 4.41
C ASP A 313 4.11 9.93 2.90
N ASP A 314 3.35 10.73 2.14
CA ASP A 314 3.21 10.72 0.68
C ASP A 314 2.64 9.43 0.05
N PHE A 315 1.55 9.51 -0.71
CA PHE A 315 0.92 8.31 -1.32
C PHE A 315 1.86 7.52 -2.24
N LYS A 316 1.99 6.21 -2.06
CA LYS A 316 2.76 5.35 -2.96
C LYS A 316 1.91 4.81 -4.11
N SER A 317 1.62 5.68 -5.09
CA SER A 317 0.74 5.38 -6.23
C SER A 317 1.42 4.60 -7.38
N GLY A 318 2.06 5.29 -8.32
CA GLY A 318 2.59 4.72 -9.57
C GLY A 318 4.09 4.41 -9.53
N GLN A 319 4.92 5.36 -10.00
CA GLN A 319 6.37 5.16 -10.18
C GLN A 319 7.08 4.60 -8.94
N THR A 320 6.89 5.21 -7.77
CA THR A 320 7.58 4.78 -6.54
C THR A 320 7.14 3.39 -6.08
N LYS A 321 5.87 3.02 -6.33
CA LYS A 321 5.35 1.67 -6.03
C LYS A 321 6.10 0.62 -6.87
N VAL A 322 6.22 0.87 -8.17
CA VAL A 322 6.98 -0.02 -9.08
C VAL A 322 8.47 -0.03 -8.73
N LYS A 323 9.07 1.12 -8.40
CA LYS A 323 10.47 1.21 -7.95
C LYS A 323 10.74 0.32 -6.74
N SER A 324 9.86 0.36 -5.73
CA SER A 324 9.99 -0.49 -4.53
C SER A 324 9.84 -1.99 -4.80
N VAL A 325 9.23 -2.38 -5.93
CA VAL A 325 9.19 -3.77 -6.41
C VAL A 325 10.47 -4.12 -7.18
N LEU A 326 10.87 -3.27 -8.12
CA LEU A 326 12.02 -3.54 -8.98
C LEU A 326 13.33 -3.60 -8.20
N VAL A 327 13.57 -2.66 -7.30
CA VAL A 327 14.82 -2.65 -6.52
C VAL A 327 14.89 -3.86 -5.58
N ASP A 328 13.75 -4.23 -4.97
CA ASP A 328 13.64 -5.45 -4.16
C ASP A 328 13.95 -6.70 -4.98
N PHE A 329 13.36 -6.84 -6.17
CA PHE A 329 13.65 -7.92 -7.12
C PHE A 329 15.12 -7.96 -7.54
N LEU A 330 15.68 -6.85 -8.01
CA LEU A 330 17.05 -6.78 -8.56
C LEU A 330 18.07 -7.18 -7.49
N VAL A 331 18.00 -6.60 -6.30
CA VAL A 331 18.93 -6.89 -5.19
C VAL A 331 18.75 -8.33 -4.68
N SER A 332 17.51 -8.82 -4.59
CA SER A 332 17.22 -10.21 -4.17
C SER A 332 17.71 -11.23 -5.18
N ALA A 333 17.71 -10.89 -6.47
CA ALA A 333 18.25 -11.72 -7.55
C ALA A 333 19.78 -11.66 -7.65
N GLY A 334 20.47 -10.90 -6.79
CA GLY A 334 21.92 -10.74 -6.81
C GLY A 334 22.43 -9.80 -7.91
N LEU A 335 21.56 -8.97 -8.49
CA LEU A 335 21.95 -7.90 -9.41
C LEU A 335 22.24 -6.64 -8.60
N LYS A 336 23.29 -5.90 -8.97
CA LYS A 336 23.70 -4.68 -8.26
C LYS A 336 23.25 -3.44 -9.02
N PRO A 337 22.08 -2.83 -8.72
CA PRO A 337 21.75 -1.50 -9.21
C PRO A 337 22.88 -0.52 -8.93
N THR A 338 23.38 0.13 -9.97
CA THR A 338 24.42 1.17 -9.89
C THR A 338 23.90 2.54 -10.31
N SER A 339 22.83 2.60 -11.12
CA SER A 339 22.17 3.84 -11.48
C SER A 339 20.65 3.67 -11.55
N ILE A 340 19.92 4.61 -10.96
CA ILE A 340 18.46 4.71 -10.97
C ILE A 340 18.10 6.14 -11.34
N VAL A 341 17.55 6.35 -12.53
CA VAL A 341 17.16 7.68 -13.01
C VAL A 341 15.64 7.70 -13.23
N SER A 342 14.94 8.58 -12.51
CA SER A 342 13.48 8.63 -12.48
C SER A 342 12.94 9.99 -12.91
N TYR A 343 12.55 10.10 -14.18
CA TYR A 343 11.89 11.28 -14.73
C TYR A 343 10.36 11.18 -14.60
N ASN A 344 9.73 12.34 -14.38
CA ASN A 344 8.28 12.46 -14.31
C ASN A 344 7.83 13.78 -14.94
N HIS A 345 6.69 13.77 -15.62
CA HIS A 345 5.96 14.98 -15.93
C HIS A 345 4.44 14.79 -15.84
N LEU A 346 3.75 15.85 -15.41
CA LEU A 346 2.29 15.89 -15.20
C LEU A 346 1.77 17.33 -15.35
N GLY A 347 0.49 17.46 -15.70
CA GLY A 347 -0.15 18.74 -16.07
C GLY A 347 -1.28 19.19 -15.13
N ASN A 348 -1.60 18.39 -14.12
CA ASN A 348 -2.59 18.71 -13.10
C ASN A 348 -2.05 19.74 -12.06
N ASN A 349 -2.89 20.11 -11.08
CA ASN A 349 -2.51 21.11 -10.07
C ASN A 349 -1.37 20.63 -9.14
N ASP A 350 -1.20 19.31 -8.95
CA ASP A 350 -0.04 18.78 -8.22
C ASP A 350 1.26 19.14 -8.95
N GLY A 351 1.35 18.84 -10.26
CA GLY A 351 2.48 19.25 -11.08
C GLY A 351 2.72 20.76 -11.08
N ARG A 352 1.65 21.56 -11.12
CA ARG A 352 1.74 23.03 -11.08
C ARG A 352 2.29 23.53 -9.74
N ASN A 353 1.91 22.92 -8.61
CA ASN A 353 2.46 23.27 -7.30
C ASN A 353 3.92 22.82 -7.17
N LEU A 354 4.24 21.61 -7.64
CA LEU A 354 5.58 21.03 -7.62
C LEU A 354 6.55 21.69 -8.62
N SER A 355 6.11 22.65 -9.43
CA SER A 355 7.03 23.44 -10.27
C SER A 355 7.90 24.39 -9.45
N ALA A 356 7.50 24.68 -8.21
CA ALA A 356 8.27 25.51 -7.29
C ALA A 356 9.35 24.67 -6.56
N PRO A 357 10.61 25.15 -6.45
CA PRO A 357 11.72 24.35 -5.92
C PRO A 357 11.52 23.82 -4.49
N GLN A 358 10.95 24.62 -3.59
CA GLN A 358 10.76 24.22 -2.19
C GLN A 358 9.75 23.08 -2.03
N GLN A 359 8.66 23.11 -2.80
CA GLN A 359 7.65 22.04 -2.83
C GLN A 359 8.18 20.80 -3.55
N PHE A 360 8.96 20.98 -4.63
CA PHE A 360 9.65 19.88 -5.30
C PHE A 360 10.61 19.15 -4.34
N ARG A 361 11.37 19.88 -3.51
CA ARG A 361 12.34 19.31 -2.58
C ARG A 361 11.71 18.31 -1.61
N SER A 362 10.52 18.59 -1.08
CA SER A 362 9.79 17.63 -0.23
C SER A 362 9.52 16.30 -0.97
N LYS A 363 9.09 16.39 -2.25
CA LYS A 363 8.80 15.24 -3.10
C LYS A 363 10.06 14.48 -3.53
N GLU A 364 11.16 15.20 -3.74
CA GLU A 364 12.45 14.63 -4.09
C GLU A 364 12.96 13.71 -2.98
N ILE A 365 12.97 14.18 -1.73
CA ILE A 365 13.46 13.42 -0.57
C ILE A 365 12.68 12.10 -0.40
N SER A 366 11.34 12.17 -0.39
CA SER A 366 10.49 10.98 -0.22
C SER A 366 10.61 9.96 -1.37
N LYS A 367 10.93 10.41 -2.60
CA LYS A 367 11.14 9.52 -3.75
C LYS A 367 12.54 8.89 -3.79
N SER A 368 13.54 9.54 -3.21
CA SER A 368 14.92 9.05 -3.21
C SER A 368 15.17 8.01 -2.11
N ASN A 369 14.58 8.18 -0.92
CA ASN A 369 14.86 7.31 0.23
C ASN A 369 14.33 5.87 0.11
N VAL A 370 13.48 5.57 -0.90
CA VAL A 370 12.79 4.27 -1.04
C VAL A 370 13.73 3.09 -1.33
N VAL A 371 14.98 3.34 -1.72
CA VAL A 371 15.95 2.30 -2.11
C VAL A 371 16.96 1.98 -1.00
N ASP A 372 17.02 2.83 0.03
CA ASP A 372 18.12 2.85 1.01
C ASP A 372 18.19 1.57 1.86
N ASP A 373 17.05 1.01 2.28
CA ASP A 373 17.01 -0.21 3.10
C ASP A 373 17.41 -1.45 2.30
N MET A 374 17.03 -1.53 1.02
CA MET A 374 17.44 -2.64 0.15
C MET A 374 18.95 -2.61 -0.13
N VAL A 375 19.52 -1.44 -0.42
CA VAL A 375 20.98 -1.29 -0.61
C VAL A 375 21.72 -1.73 0.66
N ARG A 376 21.29 -1.28 1.85
CA ARG A 376 21.90 -1.68 3.13
C ARG A 376 21.73 -3.16 3.45
N SER A 377 20.72 -3.83 2.91
CA SER A 377 20.42 -5.24 3.22
C SER A 377 21.43 -6.23 2.63
N ASN A 378 22.19 -5.82 1.60
CA ASN A 378 23.06 -6.71 0.86
C ASN A 378 24.51 -6.19 0.80
N ASN A 379 25.30 -6.58 1.81
CA ASN A 379 26.71 -6.23 1.93
C ASN A 379 27.64 -7.06 1.01
N VAL A 380 27.10 -7.97 0.20
CA VAL A 380 27.84 -8.67 -0.86
C VAL A 380 27.90 -7.81 -2.11
N LEU A 381 26.81 -7.11 -2.44
CA LEU A 381 26.73 -6.22 -3.60
C LEU A 381 27.28 -4.83 -3.31
N TYR A 382 27.03 -4.31 -2.11
CA TYR A 382 27.38 -2.94 -1.73
C TYR A 382 28.39 -2.90 -0.58
N ALA A 383 29.47 -2.16 -0.75
CA ALA A 383 30.38 -1.83 0.33
C ALA A 383 29.72 -0.89 1.36
N PRO A 384 30.23 -0.80 2.61
CA PRO A 384 29.70 0.13 3.61
C PRO A 384 29.67 1.58 3.08
N GLY A 385 28.47 2.15 3.03
CA GLY A 385 28.25 3.53 2.54
C GLY A 385 28.11 3.67 1.02
N GLU A 386 28.31 2.60 0.25
CA GLU A 386 28.09 2.59 -1.20
C GLU A 386 26.59 2.70 -1.51
N LYS A 387 26.25 3.52 -2.51
CA LYS A 387 24.89 3.72 -3.01
C LYS A 387 24.90 3.82 -4.54
N PRO A 388 23.82 3.41 -5.23
CA PRO A 388 23.66 3.72 -6.64
C PRO A 388 23.55 5.23 -6.84
N ASP A 389 23.93 5.71 -8.03
CA ASP A 389 23.51 7.02 -8.49
C ASP A 389 21.98 7.07 -8.54
N HIS A 390 21.38 8.07 -7.91
CA HIS A 390 19.92 8.20 -7.86
C HIS A 390 19.48 9.62 -8.18
N CYS A 391 18.78 9.79 -9.31
CA CYS A 391 18.24 11.07 -9.73
C CYS A 391 16.72 11.02 -9.85
N VAL A 392 16.04 12.04 -9.33
CA VAL A 392 14.59 12.20 -9.42
C VAL A 392 14.27 13.55 -10.05
N VAL A 393 13.44 13.54 -11.11
CA VAL A 393 13.01 14.76 -11.81
C VAL A 393 11.49 14.79 -11.90
N ILE A 394 10.91 15.96 -11.66
CA ILE A 394 9.49 16.25 -11.88
C ILE A 394 9.38 17.55 -12.69
N LYS A 395 8.61 17.53 -13.77
CA LYS A 395 8.34 18.71 -14.60
C LYS A 395 6.83 18.93 -14.76
N TYR A 396 6.45 20.21 -14.75
CA TYR A 396 5.08 20.60 -15.07
C TYR A 396 4.90 20.69 -16.59
N VAL A 397 4.01 19.86 -17.14
CA VAL A 397 3.68 19.83 -18.57
C VAL A 397 2.15 19.82 -18.69
N PRO A 398 1.51 20.99 -18.86
CA PRO A 398 0.05 21.13 -18.80
C PRO A 398 -0.73 20.15 -19.69
N ASN A 399 -0.19 19.87 -20.88
CA ASN A 399 -0.88 19.09 -21.91
C ASN A 399 -1.26 17.66 -21.49
N VAL A 400 -0.54 17.05 -20.54
CA VAL A 400 -0.86 15.67 -20.11
C VAL A 400 -1.90 15.61 -19.00
N GLY A 401 -2.34 16.74 -18.44
CA GLY A 401 -3.35 16.79 -17.38
C GLY A 401 -2.99 15.88 -16.20
N ASP A 402 -3.95 15.07 -15.75
CA ASP A 402 -3.76 14.07 -14.67
C ASP A 402 -2.98 12.81 -15.10
N SER A 403 -2.81 12.62 -16.42
CA SER A 403 -2.12 11.47 -17.04
C SER A 403 -0.61 11.62 -16.96
N LYS A 404 -0.10 11.57 -15.72
CA LYS A 404 1.32 11.64 -15.39
C LYS A 404 2.12 10.59 -16.18
N ARG A 405 3.26 11.00 -16.74
CA ARG A 405 4.22 10.09 -17.38
C ARG A 405 5.43 9.90 -16.48
N ALA A 406 5.79 8.65 -16.23
CA ALA A 406 7.01 8.24 -15.54
C ALA A 406 7.92 7.53 -16.53
N MET A 407 9.20 7.92 -16.55
CA MET A 407 10.23 7.30 -17.34
C MET A 407 11.38 6.97 -16.40
N ASP A 408 11.72 5.70 -16.30
CA ASP A 408 12.74 5.22 -15.38
C ASP A 408 13.78 4.39 -16.13
N GLU A 409 15.03 4.59 -15.78
CA GLU A 409 16.14 3.76 -16.22
C GLU A 409 16.83 3.15 -14.99
N TYR A 410 16.96 1.83 -14.99
CA TYR A 410 17.67 1.06 -13.97
C TYR A 410 18.86 0.38 -14.65
N THR A 411 20.08 0.77 -14.29
CA THR A 411 21.30 0.10 -14.72
C THR A 411 21.90 -0.65 -13.55
N SER A 412 22.23 -1.92 -13.77
CA SER A 412 22.82 -2.82 -12.78
C SER A 412 24.10 -3.46 -13.31
N GLU A 413 25.08 -3.64 -12.44
CA GLU A 413 26.21 -4.55 -12.69
C GLU A 413 25.77 -6.00 -12.50
N ILE A 414 26.25 -6.87 -13.38
CA ILE A 414 26.03 -8.32 -13.36
C ILE A 414 27.38 -9.06 -13.43
N MET A 415 27.33 -10.39 -13.49
CA MET A 415 28.54 -11.23 -13.48
C MET A 415 29.60 -10.79 -14.51
N MET A 416 30.88 -10.93 -14.13
CA MET A 416 32.04 -10.72 -15.01
C MET A 416 32.13 -9.31 -15.63
N GLY A 417 31.62 -8.29 -14.95
CA GLY A 417 31.66 -6.89 -15.42
C GLY A 417 30.62 -6.55 -16.48
N GLY A 418 29.66 -7.45 -16.72
CA GLY A 418 28.53 -7.15 -17.60
C GLY A 418 27.57 -6.13 -16.98
N THR A 419 26.67 -5.59 -17.79
CA THR A 419 25.60 -4.70 -17.35
C THR A 419 24.22 -5.22 -17.76
N ASN A 420 23.21 -4.87 -16.97
CA ASN A 420 21.80 -5.01 -17.29
C ASN A 420 21.14 -3.64 -17.20
N THR A 421 20.39 -3.25 -18.24
CA THR A 421 19.66 -1.98 -18.27
C THR A 421 18.19 -2.24 -18.54
N ILE A 422 17.32 -1.70 -17.67
CA ILE A 422 15.87 -1.74 -17.80
C ILE A 422 15.39 -0.30 -18.02
N VAL A 423 14.82 -0.03 -19.20
CA VAL A 423 14.15 1.23 -19.51
C VAL A 423 12.65 1.00 -19.43
N MET A 424 11.96 1.81 -18.65
CA MET A 424 10.53 1.71 -18.40
C MET A 424 9.83 3.03 -18.69
N HIS A 425 8.70 2.95 -19.38
CA HIS A 425 7.75 4.05 -19.49
C HIS A 425 6.42 3.62 -18.87
N ASN A 426 5.89 4.44 -17.96
CA ASN A 426 4.65 4.19 -17.25
C ASN A 426 3.71 5.40 -17.39
N THR A 427 2.50 5.16 -17.91
CA THR A 427 1.42 6.15 -17.94
C THR A 427 0.55 5.94 -16.72
N CYS A 428 0.53 6.92 -15.83
CA CYS A 428 -0.15 6.89 -14.56
C CYS A 428 -1.28 7.93 -14.57
N GLU A 429 -2.54 7.50 -14.61
CA GLU A 429 -3.66 8.37 -14.25
C GLU A 429 -3.61 8.58 -12.72
N ASP A 430 -2.95 9.65 -12.29
CA ASP A 430 -2.41 9.75 -10.93
C ASP A 430 -3.51 9.72 -9.87
N SER A 431 -4.62 10.42 -10.13
CA SER A 431 -5.78 10.47 -9.22
C SER A 431 -6.54 9.14 -9.15
N LEU A 432 -6.59 8.38 -10.26
CA LEU A 432 -7.19 7.04 -10.28
C LEU A 432 -6.31 6.01 -9.55
N LEU A 433 -5.00 6.23 -9.45
CA LEU A 433 -4.10 5.42 -8.63
C LEU A 433 -4.07 5.86 -7.16
N ALA A 434 -4.23 7.15 -6.87
CA ALA A 434 -4.20 7.69 -5.52
C ALA A 434 -5.52 7.51 -4.75
N SER A 435 -6.67 7.61 -5.43
CA SER A 435 -7.98 7.52 -4.77
C SER A 435 -8.23 6.17 -4.06
N PRO A 436 -7.88 5.00 -4.64
CA PRO A 436 -7.98 3.73 -3.93
C PRO A 436 -7.02 3.63 -2.74
N ILE A 437 -5.85 4.29 -2.79
CA ILE A 437 -4.90 4.36 -1.68
C ILE A 437 -5.49 5.16 -0.51
N ILE A 438 -6.21 6.25 -0.79
CA ILE A 438 -6.93 7.02 0.24
C ILE A 438 -7.94 6.11 0.95
N LEU A 439 -8.70 5.30 0.21
CA LEU A 439 -9.65 4.34 0.79
C LEU A 439 -8.93 3.29 1.65
N ASP A 440 -7.85 2.69 1.13
CA ASP A 440 -7.11 1.68 1.88
C ASP A 440 -6.51 2.24 3.18
N LEU A 441 -5.99 3.47 3.14
CA LEU A 441 -5.43 4.16 4.30
C LEU A 441 -6.47 4.32 5.40
N VAL A 442 -7.63 4.92 5.09
CA VAL A 442 -8.67 5.19 6.10
C VAL A 442 -9.31 3.91 6.63
N ILE A 443 -9.52 2.90 5.77
CA ILE A 443 -10.10 1.61 6.19
C ILE A 443 -9.13 0.83 7.07
N LEU A 444 -7.84 0.80 6.73
CA LEU A 444 -6.83 0.11 7.53
C LEU A 444 -6.59 0.83 8.86
N THR A 445 -6.56 2.16 8.88
CA THR A 445 -6.49 2.94 10.13
C THR A 445 -7.70 2.68 11.02
N GLU A 446 -8.92 2.64 10.47
CA GLU A 446 -10.12 2.30 11.23
C GLU A 446 -10.02 0.91 11.85
N LEU A 447 -9.61 -0.09 11.07
CA LEU A 447 -9.43 -1.46 11.57
C LEU A 447 -8.40 -1.49 12.71
N CYS A 448 -7.27 -0.79 12.58
CA CYS A 448 -6.27 -0.69 13.65
C CYS A 448 -6.84 -0.10 14.94
N GLN A 449 -7.81 0.83 14.87
CA GLN A 449 -8.50 1.36 16.06
C GLN A 449 -9.41 0.35 16.75
N ARG A 450 -9.70 -0.80 16.12
CA ARG A 450 -10.51 -1.89 16.68
C ARG A 450 -9.70 -3.10 17.12
N ILE A 451 -8.40 -3.11 16.87
CA ILE A 451 -7.50 -4.19 17.24
C ILE A 451 -6.77 -3.77 18.52
N THR A 452 -6.87 -4.62 19.54
CA THR A 452 -6.08 -4.54 20.76
C THR A 452 -5.36 -5.86 20.98
N PHE A 453 -4.27 -5.84 21.73
CA PHE A 453 -3.52 -7.06 22.04
C PHE A 453 -2.80 -6.95 23.38
N CYS A 454 -2.51 -8.10 23.99
CA CYS A 454 -1.65 -8.22 25.17
C CYS A 454 -0.69 -9.41 24.99
N THR A 455 0.29 -9.54 25.88
CA THR A 455 1.20 -10.70 25.90
C THR A 455 0.94 -11.55 27.14
N GLU A 456 1.53 -12.76 27.20
CA GLU A 456 1.50 -13.56 28.44
C GLU A 456 2.26 -12.88 29.59
N GLU A 457 3.27 -12.05 29.29
CA GLU A 457 4.10 -11.35 30.27
C GLU A 457 3.41 -10.07 30.79
N ASP A 458 2.65 -9.38 29.94
CA ASP A 458 1.81 -8.23 30.29
C ASP A 458 0.39 -8.45 29.77
N PRO A 459 -0.55 -8.93 30.62
CA PRO A 459 -1.89 -9.31 30.21
C PRO A 459 -2.85 -8.11 30.03
N HIS A 460 -2.36 -6.87 30.13
CA HIS A 460 -3.18 -5.68 29.86
C HIS A 460 -3.29 -5.43 28.36
N PHE A 461 -4.52 -5.34 27.86
CA PHE A 461 -4.77 -5.02 26.45
C PHE A 461 -4.33 -3.59 26.16
N GLN A 462 -3.49 -3.46 25.14
CA GLN A 462 -3.04 -2.20 24.59
C GLN A 462 -3.44 -2.08 23.10
N THR A 463 -3.38 -0.87 22.59
CA THR A 463 -3.53 -0.57 21.16
C THR A 463 -2.17 -0.62 20.46
N PHE A 464 -2.16 -0.38 19.15
CA PHE A 464 -0.91 -0.06 18.45
C PHE A 464 -0.25 1.20 19.00
N HIS A 465 1.03 1.35 18.71
CA HIS A 465 1.74 2.62 18.85
C HIS A 465 1.06 3.73 18.02
N SER A 466 1.08 4.98 18.49
CA SER A 466 0.42 6.12 17.83
C SER A 466 0.84 6.29 16.36
N VAL A 467 2.10 6.01 16.05
CA VAL A 467 2.61 5.92 14.67
C VAL A 467 2.24 4.56 14.05
N LEU A 468 1.31 4.56 13.09
CA LEU A 468 0.83 3.36 12.41
C LEU A 468 1.72 2.96 11.22
N SER A 469 2.88 2.37 11.50
CA SER A 469 3.81 1.89 10.46
C SER A 469 3.23 0.77 9.58
N VAL A 470 2.14 0.11 9.98
CA VAL A 470 1.40 -0.84 9.13
C VAL A 470 0.88 -0.21 7.83
N LEU A 471 0.71 1.11 7.81
CA LEU A 471 0.28 1.86 6.63
C LEU A 471 1.40 2.03 5.58
N SER A 472 2.63 1.61 5.87
CA SER A 472 3.81 1.82 4.99
C SER A 472 3.66 1.30 3.57
N TYR A 473 2.83 0.28 3.35
CA TYR A 473 2.48 -0.22 2.02
C TYR A 473 1.92 0.88 1.10
N LEU A 474 1.23 1.85 1.69
CA LEU A 474 0.48 2.92 1.02
C LEU A 474 1.25 4.25 0.98
N CYS A 475 2.40 4.32 1.66
CA CYS A 475 3.22 5.54 1.81
C CYS A 475 4.61 5.38 1.15
N LYS A 476 5.17 6.48 0.63
CA LYS A 476 6.51 6.51 0.01
C LYS A 476 7.61 6.66 1.05
N ALA A 477 7.39 7.51 2.04
CA ALA A 477 8.34 7.79 3.12
C ALA A 477 7.65 7.43 4.45
N PRO A 478 7.58 6.13 4.80
CA PRO A 478 6.78 5.70 5.94
C PRO A 478 7.30 6.28 7.25
N LEU A 479 6.41 6.91 8.01
CA LEU A 479 6.65 7.26 9.40
C LEU A 479 6.69 5.98 10.24
N VAL A 480 7.71 5.84 11.08
CA VAL A 480 7.90 4.68 11.96
C VAL A 480 8.11 5.14 13.41
N PRO A 481 7.79 4.29 14.41
CA PRO A 481 8.12 4.56 15.80
C PRO A 481 9.62 4.83 15.98
N GLU A 482 9.99 5.65 16.96
CA GLU A 482 11.38 5.98 17.24
C GLU A 482 12.22 4.71 17.48
N GLY A 483 13.39 4.66 16.83
CA GLY A 483 14.30 3.49 16.87
C GLY A 483 13.88 2.31 15.99
N ALA A 484 12.69 2.31 15.39
CA ALA A 484 12.28 1.25 14.46
C ALA A 484 12.92 1.44 13.07
N PRO A 485 13.26 0.35 12.35
CA PRO A 485 13.79 0.45 11.00
C PRO A 485 12.69 0.82 9.99
N VAL A 486 13.03 1.71 9.06
CA VAL A 486 12.22 1.95 7.86
C VAL A 486 12.41 0.79 6.88
N ILE A 487 11.30 0.20 6.43
CA ILE A 487 11.25 -0.85 5.42
C ILE A 487 10.45 -0.31 4.24
N ASN A 488 11.03 -0.27 3.04
CA ASN A 488 10.37 0.20 1.82
C ASN A 488 9.99 -0.91 0.85
N SER A 489 10.56 -2.12 1.01
CA SER A 489 10.26 -3.30 0.18
C SER A 489 8.75 -3.56 0.11
N PHE A 490 8.23 -3.55 -1.11
CA PHE A 490 6.79 -3.62 -1.39
C PHE A 490 6.15 -4.90 -0.84
N PHE A 491 6.74 -6.06 -1.14
CA PHE A 491 6.18 -7.34 -0.74
C PHE A 491 6.28 -7.55 0.77
N ARG A 492 7.36 -7.10 1.41
CA ARG A 492 7.50 -7.16 2.87
C ARG A 492 6.41 -6.34 3.58
N GLN A 493 6.08 -5.16 3.07
CA GLN A 493 5.00 -4.33 3.60
C GLN A 493 3.61 -4.97 3.37
N ARG A 494 3.34 -5.52 2.19
CA ARG A 494 2.07 -6.26 1.92
C ARG A 494 1.93 -7.44 2.88
N THR A 495 2.99 -8.24 3.02
CA THR A 495 3.03 -9.42 3.89
C THR A 495 2.86 -9.03 5.37
N CYS A 496 3.33 -7.85 5.79
CA CYS A 496 3.06 -7.34 7.13
C CYS A 496 1.56 -7.16 7.40
N ILE A 497 0.83 -6.50 6.48
CA ILE A 497 -0.62 -6.30 6.58
C ILE A 497 -1.34 -7.65 6.59
N GLU A 498 -0.98 -8.54 5.66
CA GLU A 498 -1.57 -9.88 5.56
C GLU A 498 -1.36 -10.68 6.85
N ASN A 499 -0.12 -10.75 7.34
CA ASN A 499 0.21 -11.52 8.54
C ASN A 499 -0.39 -10.93 9.82
N LEU A 500 -0.57 -9.61 9.91
CA LEU A 500 -1.28 -8.99 11.02
C LEU A 500 -2.74 -9.47 11.06
N MET A 501 -3.44 -9.45 9.92
CA MET A 501 -4.83 -9.90 9.86
C MET A 501 -4.95 -11.41 10.10
N ARG A 502 -4.00 -12.21 9.59
CA ARG A 502 -3.90 -13.64 9.87
C ARG A 502 -3.68 -13.92 11.37
N ALA A 503 -2.82 -13.14 12.04
CA ALA A 503 -2.60 -13.26 13.48
C ALA A 503 -3.87 -12.95 14.28
N CYS A 504 -4.67 -11.96 13.85
CA CYS A 504 -5.98 -11.66 14.43
C CYS A 504 -7.00 -12.81 14.26
N LEU A 505 -6.74 -13.75 13.36
CA LEU A 505 -7.51 -14.97 13.13
C LEU A 505 -6.83 -16.23 13.68
N GLY A 506 -5.73 -16.09 14.42
CA GLY A 506 -4.95 -17.22 14.94
C GLY A 506 -4.28 -18.08 13.86
N LEU A 507 -4.12 -17.56 12.64
CA LEU A 507 -3.45 -18.23 11.53
C LEU A 507 -1.96 -17.86 11.48
N PRO A 508 -1.05 -18.81 11.23
CA PRO A 508 0.36 -18.51 11.06
C PRO A 508 0.62 -17.78 9.73
N PRO A 509 1.78 -17.11 9.58
CA PRO A 509 2.25 -16.61 8.29
C PRO A 509 2.31 -17.71 7.23
N GLN A 510 2.12 -17.34 5.96
CA GLN A 510 2.35 -18.26 4.84
C GLN A 510 3.85 -18.60 4.75
N ASN A 511 4.16 -19.90 4.72
CA ASN A 511 5.54 -20.39 4.72
C ASN A 511 6.07 -20.76 3.32
N HIS A 512 5.17 -21.03 2.37
CA HIS A 512 5.49 -21.43 0.99
C HIS A 512 6.40 -22.67 0.86
N MET A 513 6.56 -23.49 1.90
CA MET A 513 7.42 -24.67 1.87
C MET A 513 6.77 -25.87 1.17
N GLN A 514 5.43 -25.94 1.17
CA GLN A 514 4.64 -27.02 0.52
C GLN A 514 5.15 -28.44 0.83
N LEU A 515 5.61 -28.68 2.07
CA LEU A 515 6.26 -29.94 2.45
C LEU A 515 5.35 -31.16 2.29
N GLU A 516 4.05 -30.97 2.34
CA GLU A 516 3.03 -31.97 2.00
C GLU A 516 3.19 -32.56 0.58
N HIS A 517 3.82 -31.83 -0.34
CA HIS A 517 4.11 -32.25 -1.70
C HIS A 517 5.58 -32.66 -1.89
N GLU A 518 6.50 -32.15 -1.06
CA GLU A 518 7.94 -32.45 -1.13
C GLU A 518 8.34 -33.72 -0.32
N MET A 519 7.47 -34.21 0.56
CA MET A 519 7.76 -35.38 1.39
C MET A 519 7.31 -36.70 0.75
N GLN A 520 8.24 -37.66 0.63
CA GLN A 520 7.92 -39.03 0.18
C GLN A 520 7.00 -39.79 1.13
N ARG A 521 7.08 -39.51 2.44
CA ARG A 521 6.23 -40.11 3.47
C ARG A 521 5.24 -39.05 3.93
N SER A 522 3.96 -39.24 3.62
CA SER A 522 2.92 -38.28 4.00
C SER A 522 2.77 -38.22 5.53
N THR A 523 2.74 -37.01 6.08
CA THR A 523 2.44 -36.71 7.49
C THR A 523 0.93 -36.62 7.74
N ALA A 524 0.12 -36.51 6.69
CA ALA A 524 -1.32 -36.45 6.76
C ALA A 524 -1.94 -37.82 6.44
N ARG A 525 -2.83 -38.33 7.30
CA ARG A 525 -3.74 -39.40 6.87
C ARG A 525 -4.53 -38.86 5.67
N PRO A 526 -4.57 -39.55 4.52
CA PRO A 526 -5.28 -39.03 3.36
C PRO A 526 -6.76 -38.87 3.68
N LEU A 527 -7.32 -37.67 3.53
CA LEU A 527 -8.78 -37.47 3.52
C LEU A 527 -9.47 -38.34 2.45
N SER A 528 -8.71 -38.83 1.44
CA SER A 528 -9.19 -39.71 0.38
C SER A 528 -9.52 -41.14 0.83
N LEU A 529 -9.15 -41.57 2.04
CA LEU A 529 -9.46 -42.93 2.53
C LEU A 529 -10.85 -43.08 3.18
N LEU A 530 -11.59 -41.98 3.39
CA LEU A 530 -12.97 -42.02 3.92
C LEU A 530 -14.06 -42.13 2.83
N LEU A 531 -13.75 -41.82 1.56
CA LEU A 531 -14.73 -41.84 0.47
C LEU A 531 -14.65 -43.08 -0.44
N PHE A 532 -13.63 -43.92 -0.30
CA PHE A 532 -13.46 -45.13 -1.13
C PHE A 532 -14.05 -46.42 -0.55
N ARG A 533 -14.60 -46.40 0.67
CA ARG A 533 -15.20 -47.60 1.29
C ARG A 533 -16.69 -47.80 1.02
N SER A 534 -17.36 -46.90 0.30
CA SER A 534 -18.81 -46.98 0.04
C SER A 534 -19.19 -47.26 -1.42
N ARG A 535 -18.24 -47.60 -2.30
CA ARG A 535 -18.55 -47.89 -3.73
C ARG A 535 -18.00 -49.20 -4.32
N VAL A 536 -17.51 -50.14 -3.51
CA VAL A 536 -17.16 -51.48 -4.00
C VAL A 536 -17.76 -52.54 -3.08
N ALA A 537 -19.09 -52.63 -3.09
CA ALA A 537 -19.84 -53.76 -2.57
C ALA A 537 -20.89 -54.14 -3.62
N GLY A 538 -20.46 -54.86 -4.65
CA GLY A 538 -21.31 -55.29 -5.73
C GLY A 538 -20.52 -56.10 -6.75
N PHE A 539 -20.42 -57.40 -6.48
CA PHE A 539 -20.41 -58.56 -7.40
C PHE A 539 -19.52 -59.71 -6.87
N PRO A 540 -19.96 -60.98 -7.01
CA PRO A 540 -19.50 -62.09 -6.19
C PRO A 540 -18.31 -62.87 -6.79
N SER A 541 -17.68 -63.62 -5.90
CA SER A 541 -16.59 -64.59 -6.05
C SER A 541 -16.70 -65.55 -7.24
N LEU A 542 -15.56 -65.82 -7.90
CA LEU A 542 -15.28 -67.06 -8.62
C LEU A 542 -13.80 -67.47 -8.43
N SER A 543 -13.55 -68.76 -8.63
CA SER A 543 -12.63 -69.62 -7.89
C SER A 543 -11.16 -69.66 -8.34
N SER A 544 -10.34 -70.13 -7.39
CA SER A 544 -8.99 -70.70 -7.49
C SER A 544 -8.67 -71.56 -8.74
N ARG A 545 -7.44 -71.41 -9.28
CA ARG A 545 -6.55 -72.55 -9.61
C ARG A 545 -5.10 -72.09 -9.88
N ALA A 546 -4.17 -72.91 -9.39
CA ALA A 546 -2.72 -72.75 -9.39
C ALA A 546 -2.08 -73.05 -10.76
N LEU A 547 -0.81 -72.61 -10.96
CA LEU A 547 0.29 -73.46 -11.44
C LEU A 547 1.66 -72.75 -11.42
N ASN A 548 2.68 -73.59 -11.34
CA ASN A 548 4.06 -73.41 -10.89
C ASN A 548 5.06 -73.12 -12.02
N ALA A 549 6.20 -72.52 -11.62
CA ALA A 549 7.60 -72.77 -12.05
C ALA A 549 8.05 -72.60 -13.52
N GLY A 550 9.22 -71.96 -13.68
CA GLY A 550 10.08 -72.13 -14.86
C GLY A 550 11.17 -71.06 -15.06
N ARG A 551 12.37 -71.27 -14.51
CA ARG A 551 13.64 -70.61 -14.91
C ARG A 551 14.19 -71.29 -16.18
N VAL A 552 14.59 -70.54 -17.22
CA VAL A 552 15.72 -70.90 -18.12
C VAL A 552 16.38 -69.61 -18.70
N HIS A 553 17.71 -69.66 -18.79
CA HIS A 553 18.67 -68.67 -19.31
C HIS A 553 18.59 -68.32 -20.81
N GLY A 554 19.12 -67.13 -21.18
CA GLY A 554 19.56 -66.78 -22.54
C GLY A 554 20.32 -65.43 -22.58
N ARG A 555 21.38 -65.33 -23.38
CA ARG A 555 22.52 -64.38 -23.28
C ARG A 555 22.35 -63.02 -23.99
N LEU A 556 23.08 -62.04 -23.43
CA LEU A 556 23.83 -60.88 -23.98
C LEU A 556 23.73 -60.52 -25.48
N ALA A 557 23.50 -59.22 -25.75
CA ALA A 557 24.19 -58.45 -26.79
C ALA A 557 24.27 -56.96 -26.41
N ASN A 558 25.49 -56.41 -26.48
CA ASN A 558 25.88 -55.02 -26.19
C ASN A 558 25.35 -54.03 -27.25
N GLY A 559 24.89 -52.85 -26.82
CA GLY A 559 24.61 -51.70 -27.67
C GLY A 559 25.40 -50.46 -27.23
N SER A 560 26.34 -50.01 -28.06
CA SER A 560 27.16 -48.81 -27.88
C SER A 560 26.40 -47.52 -28.26
N PRO A 561 26.75 -46.35 -27.69
CA PRO A 561 26.09 -45.07 -27.97
C PRO A 561 26.56 -44.42 -29.31
N PRO A 562 25.78 -43.47 -29.87
CA PRO A 562 26.06 -42.86 -31.18
C PRO A 562 27.18 -41.78 -31.13
N PRO A 563 27.83 -41.48 -32.28
CA PRO A 563 28.98 -40.58 -32.35
C PRO A 563 28.59 -39.08 -32.47
N PRO A 564 29.50 -38.15 -32.12
CA PRO A 564 29.29 -36.70 -32.25
C PRO A 564 29.59 -36.18 -33.67
N PRO A 565 29.07 -34.99 -34.04
CA PRO A 565 29.30 -34.38 -35.36
C PRO A 565 30.70 -33.75 -35.51
N PRO A 566 31.22 -33.62 -36.76
CA PRO A 566 32.58 -33.15 -37.03
C PRO A 566 32.73 -31.61 -37.10
N PRO A 567 33.98 -31.08 -37.02
CA PRO A 567 34.28 -29.66 -36.86
C PRO A 567 34.36 -28.89 -38.19
N VAL A 568 34.11 -27.59 -38.15
CA VAL A 568 34.30 -26.65 -39.28
C VAL A 568 35.67 -25.97 -39.14
N THR A 569 36.53 -26.16 -40.15
CA THR A 569 37.83 -25.50 -40.30
C THR A 569 37.76 -24.34 -41.30
N SER A 570 38.42 -23.25 -40.93
CA SER A 570 38.76 -22.04 -41.71
C SER A 570 39.91 -22.28 -42.71
N LEU A 571 40.01 -21.50 -43.81
CA LEU A 571 41.23 -21.00 -44.50
C LEU A 571 40.85 -20.11 -45.75
N PRO A 572 41.75 -19.28 -46.35
CA PRO A 572 41.52 -17.84 -46.63
C PRO A 572 41.78 -17.39 -48.12
N PRO A 573 42.48 -16.28 -48.45
CA PRO A 573 41.93 -14.99 -48.90
C PRO A 573 42.30 -14.62 -50.37
N HIS A 574 41.64 -13.61 -50.96
CA HIS A 574 42.18 -12.87 -52.12
C HIS A 574 41.84 -11.37 -52.10
N CYS A 575 42.84 -10.59 -52.54
CA CYS A 575 43.00 -9.14 -52.44
C CYS A 575 42.49 -8.33 -53.66
N ARG A 576 42.46 -6.99 -53.42
CA ARG A 576 42.53 -5.80 -54.34
C ARG A 576 41.17 -5.24 -54.83
N GLY A 577 40.89 -3.93 -54.81
CA GLY A 577 41.64 -2.73 -54.41
C GLY A 577 40.95 -1.43 -54.91
N HIS A 578 41.38 -0.28 -54.34
CA HIS A 578 41.14 1.15 -54.70
C HIS A 578 39.77 1.78 -54.39
N GLY A 579 39.66 3.01 -53.86
CA GLY A 579 40.62 4.03 -53.41
C GLY A 579 39.84 5.28 -52.91
N GLY A 580 40.26 5.92 -51.80
CA GLY A 580 40.57 7.37 -51.70
C GLY A 580 39.32 8.22 -51.36
N GLU A 581 39.33 9.31 -50.61
CA GLU A 581 40.36 10.19 -50.04
C GLU A 581 39.77 10.99 -48.87
N ALA A 582 40.65 11.74 -48.22
CA ALA A 582 40.55 12.39 -46.92
C ALA A 582 39.69 13.68 -46.83
N ALA A 583 39.42 14.01 -45.56
CA ALA A 583 39.34 15.29 -44.85
C ALA A 583 39.74 16.60 -45.59
N PRO A 584 39.35 17.79 -45.08
CA PRO A 584 39.85 18.32 -43.79
C PRO A 584 38.82 18.45 -42.67
#